data_AF-A0A0G0PYC0-F1
#
_entry.id   AF-A0A0G0PYC0-F1
#
_cell.length_a   1.000
_cell.length_b   1.000
_cell.length_c   1.000
_cell.angle_alpha   90.00
_cell.angle_beta   90.00
_cell.angle_gamma   90.00
#
_symmetry.space_group_name_H-M   'P 1'
#
loop_
_entity.id
_entity.type
_entity.pdbx_description
1 polymer ?
#
loop_
_entity_poly.entity_id
_entity_poly.type
_entity_poly.pdbx_seq_one_letter_code
_entity_poly.pdbx_strand_id
1 'polypeptide(L)'
;VQEIEDPELATKRTRMLYKLKGYPDDWIEKRMRGIAIREELTDEWQKRGAREKKEYEILTAEISKATFGVTPKEYKKLKGLQRQNLRDHMDDFELIFTMLGERSTTEIHRTEDSKGMMKLQTDAKRGGSIAGGARQALEKEIGRSVVSKKNYLPIKRKLIHS
;
A
#
# COMPACT_ATOMS: atom_id res chain seq x y z
N VAL A 1 -13.48 3.71 27.86
CA VAL A 1 -12.87 3.90 26.53
C VAL A 1 -14.02 4.06 25.55
N GLN A 2 -14.38 5.29 25.17
CA GLN A 2 -15.57 5.56 24.34
C GLN A 2 -15.50 4.90 22.95
N GLU A 3 -14.31 4.63 22.45
CA GLU A 3 -14.08 3.94 21.17
C GLU A 3 -14.49 2.45 21.19
N ILE A 4 -14.67 1.83 22.37
CA ILE A 4 -15.22 0.46 22.48
C ILE A 4 -16.74 0.47 22.26
N GLU A 5 -17.41 1.57 22.63
CA GLU A 5 -18.86 1.76 22.48
C GLU A 5 -19.21 2.33 21.10
N ASP A 6 -18.34 3.17 20.53
CA ASP A 6 -18.46 3.71 19.17
C ASP A 6 -17.12 3.58 18.40
N PRO A 7 -16.89 2.44 17.70
CA PRO A 7 -15.70 2.22 16.88
C PRO A 7 -15.47 3.27 15.78
N GLU A 8 -16.50 4.01 15.35
CA GLU A 8 -16.33 5.06 14.34
C GLU A 8 -15.49 6.23 14.84
N LEU A 9 -15.43 6.46 16.16
CA LEU A 9 -14.62 7.51 16.75
C LEU A 9 -13.13 7.34 16.41
N ALA A 10 -12.62 6.11 16.44
CA ALA A 10 -11.24 5.81 16.06
C ALA A 10 -10.98 6.12 14.57
N THR A 11 -11.94 5.81 13.70
CA THR A 11 -11.86 6.14 12.27
C THR A 11 -11.91 7.64 12.03
N LYS A 12 -12.82 8.38 12.70
CA LYS A 12 -12.92 9.85 12.64
C LYS A 12 -11.63 10.51 13.12
N ARG A 13 -11.05 10.02 14.22
CA ARG A 13 -9.77 10.49 14.75
C ARG A 13 -8.63 10.28 13.76
N THR A 14 -8.58 9.12 13.11
CA THR A 14 -7.55 8.82 12.09
C THR A 14 -7.63 9.79 10.90
N ARG A 15 -8.84 10.06 10.39
CA ARG A 15 -9.05 11.07 9.33
C ARG A 15 -8.57 12.45 9.77
N MET A 16 -8.93 12.87 10.98
CA MET A 16 -8.51 14.16 11.54
C MET A 16 -6.99 14.26 11.63
N LEU A 17 -6.29 13.21 12.06
CA LEU A 17 -4.83 13.18 12.14
C LEU A 17 -4.17 13.37 10.77
N TYR A 18 -4.70 12.76 9.71
CA TYR A 18 -4.20 12.98 8.35
C TYR A 18 -4.51 14.40 7.85
N LYS A 19 -5.71 14.92 8.13
CA LYS A 19 -6.07 16.31 7.77
C LYS A 19 -5.14 17.33 8.42
N LEU A 20 -4.81 17.13 9.70
CA LEU A 20 -3.84 17.97 10.44
C LEU A 20 -2.41 17.89 9.88
N LYS A 21 -2.05 16.78 9.22
CA LYS A 21 -0.78 16.63 8.50
C LYS A 21 -0.79 17.29 7.11
N GLY A 22 -1.92 17.83 6.67
CA GLY A 22 -2.06 18.55 5.39
C GLY A 22 -2.40 17.66 4.19
N TYR A 23 -2.90 16.44 4.42
CA TYR A 23 -3.33 15.58 3.32
C TYR A 23 -4.70 16.01 2.76
N PRO A 24 -4.90 15.96 1.43
CA PRO A 24 -6.21 16.22 0.81
C PRO A 24 -7.29 15.21 1.26
N ASP A 25 -8.53 15.68 1.42
CA ASP A 25 -9.64 14.83 1.89
C ASP A 25 -9.88 13.60 0.98
N ASP A 26 -9.74 13.76 -0.33
CA ASP A 26 -9.91 12.67 -1.30
C ASP A 26 -8.77 11.64 -1.24
N TRP A 27 -7.56 12.07 -0.91
CA TRP A 27 -6.43 11.18 -0.64
C TRP A 27 -6.64 10.41 0.67
N ILE A 28 -7.17 11.08 1.70
CA ILE A 28 -7.46 10.46 3.02
C ILE A 28 -8.43 9.29 2.85
N GLU A 29 -9.53 9.46 2.12
CA GLU A 29 -10.50 8.38 1.94
C GLU A 29 -9.90 7.17 1.18
N LYS A 30 -9.05 7.41 0.17
CA LYS A 30 -8.31 6.32 -0.51
C LYS A 30 -7.36 5.62 0.46
N ARG A 31 -6.65 6.38 1.29
CA ARG A 31 -5.73 5.84 2.29
C ARG A 31 -6.47 4.99 3.31
N MET A 32 -7.64 5.42 3.80
CA MET A 32 -8.48 4.67 4.73
C MET A 32 -8.95 3.35 4.14
N ARG A 33 -9.41 3.34 2.87
CA ARG A 33 -9.76 2.10 2.16
C ARG A 33 -8.55 1.17 2.03
N GLY A 34 -7.38 1.73 1.74
CA GLY A 34 -6.12 0.98 1.68
C GLY A 34 -5.67 0.42 3.04
N ILE A 35 -6.09 0.98 4.18
CA ILE A 35 -5.87 0.36 5.51
C ILE A 35 -6.73 -0.90 5.62
N ALA A 36 -8.04 -0.79 5.35
CA ALA A 36 -8.96 -1.92 5.48
C ALA A 36 -8.58 -3.10 4.56
N ILE A 37 -8.24 -2.83 3.29
CA ILE A 37 -7.78 -3.88 2.34
C ILE A 37 -6.49 -4.55 2.85
N ARG A 38 -5.59 -3.77 3.45
CA ARG A 38 -4.33 -4.29 3.96
C ARG A 38 -4.50 -5.18 5.18
N GLU A 39 -5.39 -4.77 6.08
CA GLU A 39 -5.77 -5.52 7.29
C GLU A 39 -6.42 -6.85 6.90
N GLU A 40 -7.35 -6.83 5.95
CA GLU A 40 -7.95 -8.06 5.41
C GLU A 40 -6.87 -9.02 4.84
N LEU A 41 -5.93 -8.49 4.06
CA LEU A 41 -4.84 -9.30 3.50
C LEU A 41 -3.90 -9.85 4.59
N THR A 42 -3.56 -9.07 5.63
CA THR A 42 -2.75 -9.60 6.74
C THR A 42 -3.46 -10.72 7.47
N ASP A 43 -4.76 -10.57 7.74
CA ASP A 43 -5.56 -11.56 8.44
C ASP A 43 -5.65 -12.85 7.61
N GLU A 44 -5.81 -12.71 6.29
CA GLU A 44 -5.82 -13.83 5.37
C GLU A 44 -4.49 -14.59 5.39
N TRP A 45 -3.35 -13.89 5.37
CA TRP A 45 -2.04 -14.52 5.49
C TRP A 45 -1.84 -15.23 6.83
N GLN A 46 -2.29 -14.62 7.93
CA GLN A 46 -2.21 -15.23 9.26
C GLN A 46 -2.99 -16.54 9.32
N LYS A 47 -4.24 -16.54 8.86
CA LYS A 47 -5.11 -17.74 8.80
C LYS A 47 -4.51 -18.85 7.94
N ARG A 48 -3.67 -18.48 6.96
CA ARG A 48 -3.05 -19.39 5.99
C ARG A 48 -1.63 -19.82 6.35
N GLY A 49 -1.13 -19.39 7.51
CA GLY A 49 0.11 -19.90 8.11
C GLY A 49 1.31 -18.98 8.07
N ALA A 50 1.17 -17.70 7.67
CA ALA A 50 2.22 -16.70 7.85
C ALA A 50 2.21 -16.19 9.30
N ARG A 51 3.36 -16.28 9.99
CA ARG A 51 3.51 -16.01 11.43
C ARG A 51 4.55 -14.93 11.73
N GLU A 52 5.63 -14.88 10.97
CA GLU A 52 6.76 -14.00 11.26
C GLU A 52 6.68 -12.70 10.47
N LYS A 53 7.08 -11.58 11.08
CA LYS A 53 7.15 -10.28 10.40
C LYS A 53 7.89 -10.34 9.05
N LYS A 54 8.97 -11.13 8.97
CA LYS A 54 9.75 -11.33 7.74
C LYS A 54 8.92 -11.92 6.60
N GLU A 55 7.98 -12.80 6.91
CA GLU A 55 7.08 -13.41 5.93
C GLU A 55 6.13 -12.36 5.34
N TYR A 56 5.53 -11.51 6.18
CA TYR A 56 4.71 -10.38 5.72
C TYR A 56 5.51 -9.42 4.83
N GLU A 57 6.78 -9.16 5.19
CA GLU A 57 7.69 -8.33 4.38
C GLU A 57 7.97 -8.95 3.01
N ILE A 58 8.20 -10.27 2.94
CA ILE A 58 8.40 -11.01 1.69
C ILE A 58 7.14 -10.93 0.81
N LEU A 59 5.97 -11.26 1.35
CA LEU A 59 4.71 -11.25 0.58
C LEU A 59 4.37 -9.84 0.08
N THR A 60 4.58 -8.82 0.92
CA THR A 60 4.43 -7.42 0.51
C THR A 60 5.44 -7.04 -0.59
N ALA A 61 6.66 -7.55 -0.52
CA ALA A 61 7.68 -7.31 -1.53
C ALA A 61 7.32 -7.96 -2.87
N GLU A 62 6.75 -9.17 -2.87
CA GLU A 62 6.26 -9.81 -4.10
C GLU A 62 5.16 -9.00 -4.78
N ILE A 63 4.15 -8.57 -4.01
CA ILE A 63 3.05 -7.74 -4.55
C ILE A 63 3.63 -6.45 -5.13
N SER A 64 4.41 -5.70 -4.35
CA SER A 64 5.00 -4.43 -4.79
C SER A 64 5.86 -4.59 -6.04
N LYS A 65 6.71 -5.64 -6.09
CA LYS A 65 7.59 -5.88 -7.22
C LYS A 65 6.81 -6.28 -8.47
N ALA A 66 5.81 -7.13 -8.34
CA ALA A 66 4.98 -7.53 -9.47
C ALA A 66 4.08 -6.37 -9.97
N THR A 67 3.60 -5.51 -9.06
CA THR A 67 2.79 -4.34 -9.42
C THR A 67 3.62 -3.21 -10.01
N PHE A 68 4.68 -2.76 -9.33
CA PHE A 68 5.42 -1.53 -9.64
C PHE A 68 6.83 -1.77 -10.22
N GLY A 69 7.28 -3.02 -10.33
CA GLY A 69 8.66 -3.35 -10.72
C GLY A 69 9.70 -3.12 -9.63
N VAL A 70 9.30 -2.65 -8.44
CA VAL A 70 10.19 -2.32 -7.32
C VAL A 70 9.64 -2.83 -5.99
N THR A 71 10.55 -3.25 -5.11
CA THR A 71 10.22 -3.63 -3.73
C THR A 71 9.89 -2.39 -2.87
N PRO A 72 9.20 -2.53 -1.72
CA PRO A 72 8.90 -1.40 -0.86
C PRO A 72 10.15 -0.64 -0.38
N LYS A 73 11.28 -1.33 -0.20
CA LYS A 73 12.56 -0.73 0.18
C LYS A 73 13.12 0.15 -0.94
N GLU A 74 13.11 -0.35 -2.17
CA GLU A 74 13.53 0.41 -3.35
C GLU A 74 12.59 1.58 -3.61
N TYR A 75 11.28 1.38 -3.43
CA TYR A 75 10.27 2.41 -3.62
C TYR A 75 10.44 3.56 -2.62
N LYS A 76 10.71 3.25 -1.35
CA LYS A 76 11.08 4.26 -0.35
C LYS A 76 12.31 5.06 -0.78
N LYS A 77 13.34 4.39 -1.31
CA LYS A 77 14.54 5.06 -1.82
C LYS A 77 14.23 5.98 -3.01
N LEU A 78 13.41 5.52 -3.96
CA LEU A 78 12.98 6.33 -5.12
C LEU A 78 12.25 7.61 -4.69
N LYS A 79 11.43 7.52 -3.64
CA LYS A 79 10.69 8.65 -3.07
C LYS A 79 11.49 9.47 -2.04
N GLY A 80 12.76 9.14 -1.78
CA GLY A 80 13.60 9.84 -0.80
C GLY A 80 13.17 9.65 0.66
N LEU A 81 12.43 8.58 0.96
CA LEU A 81 11.93 8.28 2.30
C LEU A 81 12.98 7.54 3.12
N GLN A 82 13.09 7.91 4.40
CA GLN A 82 14.01 7.28 5.34
C GLN A 82 13.25 6.38 6.32
N ARG A 83 12.43 7.00 7.17
CA ARG A 83 11.63 6.33 8.21
C ARG A 83 10.14 6.37 7.95
N GLN A 84 9.72 7.14 6.95
CA GLN A 84 8.32 7.38 6.63
C GLN A 84 7.64 6.11 6.11
N ASN A 85 6.31 6.07 6.30
CA ASN A 85 5.46 5.06 5.69
C ASN A 85 5.43 5.31 4.17
N LEU A 86 5.58 4.26 3.36
CA LEU A 86 5.59 4.41 1.90
C LEU A 86 4.23 4.87 1.37
N ARG A 87 3.13 4.28 1.87
CA ARG A 87 1.76 4.52 1.38
C ARG A 87 1.27 5.92 1.74
N ASP A 88 1.78 6.49 2.84
CA ASP A 88 1.52 7.89 3.19
C ASP A 88 2.25 8.88 2.26
N HIS A 89 3.08 8.39 1.34
CA HIS A 89 3.82 9.18 0.36
C HIS A 89 3.55 8.73 -1.08
N MET A 90 2.51 7.92 -1.30
CA MET A 90 2.04 7.49 -2.61
C MET A 90 0.97 8.45 -3.16
N ASP A 91 0.97 8.65 -4.47
CA ASP A 91 -0.09 9.36 -5.18
C ASP A 91 -1.32 8.46 -5.42
N ASP A 92 -2.36 9.03 -6.03
CA ASP A 92 -3.62 8.36 -6.25
C ASP A 92 -3.50 7.05 -7.04
N PHE A 93 -2.75 7.04 -8.14
CA PHE A 93 -2.60 5.82 -8.94
C PHE A 93 -1.76 4.79 -8.19
N GLU A 94 -0.69 5.21 -7.51
CA GLU A 94 0.11 4.32 -6.68
C GLU A 94 -0.73 3.65 -5.57
N LEU A 95 -1.63 4.38 -4.93
CA LEU A 95 -2.57 3.81 -3.95
C LEU A 95 -3.59 2.85 -4.60
N ILE A 96 -4.16 3.23 -5.74
CA ILE A 96 -5.16 2.41 -6.46
C ILE A 96 -4.56 1.06 -6.89
N PHE A 97 -3.39 1.07 -7.52
CA PHE A 97 -2.74 -0.18 -7.96
C PHE A 97 -2.24 -1.02 -6.77
N THR A 98 -1.86 -0.39 -5.66
CA THR A 98 -1.56 -1.12 -4.41
C THR A 98 -2.80 -1.85 -3.91
N MET A 99 -3.94 -1.16 -3.82
CA MET A 99 -5.21 -1.75 -3.38
C MET A 99 -5.65 -2.89 -4.30
N LEU A 100 -5.54 -2.72 -5.63
CA LEU A 100 -5.85 -3.76 -6.59
C LEU A 100 -4.97 -5.00 -6.38
N GLY A 101 -3.65 -4.83 -6.25
CA GLY A 101 -2.72 -5.95 -6.06
C GLY A 101 -2.99 -6.73 -4.77
N GLU A 102 -3.31 -6.02 -3.69
CA GLU A 102 -3.62 -6.60 -2.37
C GLU A 102 -4.97 -7.32 -2.37
N ARG A 103 -6.01 -6.70 -2.94
CA ARG A 103 -7.33 -7.31 -3.06
C ARG A 103 -7.28 -8.55 -3.96
N SER A 104 -6.61 -8.46 -5.12
CA SER A 104 -6.44 -9.60 -6.02
C SER A 104 -5.68 -10.75 -5.35
N THR A 105 -4.63 -10.45 -4.59
CA THR A 105 -3.90 -11.48 -3.83
C THR A 105 -4.80 -12.20 -2.83
N THR A 106 -5.61 -11.45 -2.08
CA THR A 106 -6.57 -12.00 -1.12
C THR A 106 -7.57 -12.95 -1.80
N GLU A 107 -8.14 -12.53 -2.93
CA GLU A 107 -9.11 -13.36 -3.67
C GLU A 107 -8.48 -14.62 -4.26
N ILE A 108 -7.23 -14.54 -4.75
CA ILE A 108 -6.51 -15.72 -5.23
C ILE A 108 -6.28 -16.70 -4.08
N HIS A 109 -5.82 -16.23 -2.92
CA HIS A 109 -5.62 -17.11 -1.76
C HIS A 109 -6.90 -17.85 -1.37
N ARG A 110 -8.04 -17.15 -1.38
CA ARG A 110 -9.36 -17.72 -1.08
C ARG A 110 -9.81 -18.74 -2.10
N THR A 111 -9.72 -18.39 -3.38
CA THR A 111 -10.13 -19.25 -4.50
C THR A 111 -9.33 -20.55 -4.52
N GLU A 112 -8.05 -20.48 -4.19
CA GLU A 112 -7.11 -21.61 -4.29
C GLU A 112 -6.97 -22.38 -2.97
N ASP A 113 -7.71 -22.00 -1.92
CA ASP A 113 -7.48 -22.38 -0.52
C ASP A 113 -5.98 -22.50 -0.15
N SER A 114 -5.22 -21.48 -0.50
CA SER A 114 -3.75 -21.54 -0.40
C SER A 114 -3.26 -21.53 1.05
N LYS A 115 -2.25 -22.36 1.34
CA LYS A 115 -1.66 -22.50 2.68
C LYS A 115 -0.14 -22.60 2.58
N GLY A 116 0.53 -22.08 3.60
CA GLY A 116 1.99 -22.11 3.70
C GLY A 116 2.69 -21.11 2.79
N MET A 117 3.88 -20.69 3.22
CA MET A 117 4.58 -19.54 2.63
C MET A 117 4.87 -19.66 1.14
N MET A 118 5.21 -20.84 0.64
CA MET A 118 5.56 -21.03 -0.77
C MET A 118 4.38 -20.71 -1.71
N LYS A 119 3.18 -21.23 -1.36
CA LYS A 119 1.98 -20.94 -2.15
C LYS A 119 1.53 -19.49 -1.97
N LEU A 120 1.58 -18.97 -0.74
CA LEU A 120 1.27 -17.56 -0.48
C LEU A 120 2.15 -16.61 -1.29
N GLN A 121 3.45 -16.90 -1.40
CA GLN A 121 4.38 -16.09 -2.19
C GLN A 121 4.04 -16.13 -3.69
N THR A 122 3.69 -17.30 -4.21
CA THR A 122 3.29 -17.48 -5.61
C THR A 122 2.03 -16.68 -5.93
N ASP A 123 1.04 -16.73 -5.05
CA ASP A 123 -0.23 -16.01 -5.24
C ASP A 123 -0.08 -14.50 -5.03
N ALA A 124 0.76 -14.06 -4.09
CA ALA A 124 1.12 -12.65 -3.92
C ALA A 124 1.73 -12.06 -5.19
N LYS A 125 2.62 -12.82 -5.86
CA LYS A 125 3.16 -12.46 -7.16
C LYS A 125 2.08 -12.41 -8.25
N ARG A 126 1.14 -13.37 -8.27
CA ARG A 126 0.00 -13.39 -9.22
C ARG A 126 -0.91 -12.18 -9.04
N GLY A 127 -1.33 -11.90 -7.81
CA GLY A 127 -2.18 -10.74 -7.49
C GLY A 127 -1.49 -9.42 -7.81
N GLY A 128 -0.20 -9.29 -7.46
CA GLY A 128 0.60 -8.14 -7.86
C GLY A 128 0.75 -7.99 -9.39
N SER A 129 0.84 -9.10 -10.13
CA SER A 129 0.94 -9.10 -11.60
C SER A 129 -0.36 -8.63 -12.27
N ILE A 130 -1.53 -8.91 -11.70
CA ILE A 130 -2.81 -8.39 -12.20
C ILE A 130 -2.81 -6.86 -12.13
N ALA A 131 -2.45 -6.29 -10.97
CA ALA A 131 -2.34 -4.86 -10.83
C ALA A 131 -1.21 -4.27 -11.69
N GLY A 132 -0.10 -4.99 -11.85
CA GLY A 132 1.01 -4.61 -12.73
C GLY A 132 0.61 -4.51 -14.20
N GLY A 133 -0.16 -5.48 -14.70
CA GLY A 133 -0.70 -5.47 -16.06
C GLY A 133 -1.67 -4.30 -16.27
N ALA A 134 -2.58 -4.07 -15.33
CA ALA A 134 -3.49 -2.92 -15.38
C ALA A 134 -2.73 -1.58 -15.35
N ARG A 135 -1.69 -1.46 -14.51
CA ARG A 135 -0.82 -0.28 -14.46
C ARG A 135 -0.11 -0.05 -15.80
N GLN A 136 0.51 -1.09 -16.36
CA GLN A 136 1.22 -0.99 -17.63
C GLN A 136 0.29 -0.61 -18.79
N ALA A 137 -0.92 -1.17 -18.83
CA ALA A 137 -1.94 -0.80 -19.79
C ALA A 137 -2.29 0.69 -19.67
N LEU A 138 -2.53 1.19 -18.45
CA LEU A 138 -2.78 2.62 -18.22
C LEU A 138 -1.58 3.49 -18.66
N GLU A 139 -0.36 3.14 -18.23
CA GLU A 139 0.86 3.90 -18.56
C GLU A 139 1.07 4.04 -20.07
N LYS A 140 0.70 3.01 -20.85
CA LYS A 140 0.74 3.04 -22.31
C LYS A 140 -0.22 4.09 -22.88
N GLU A 141 -1.44 4.20 -22.35
CA GLU A 141 -2.44 5.16 -22.82
C GLU A 141 -2.11 6.60 -22.40
N ILE A 142 -1.55 6.80 -21.20
CA ILE A 142 -1.27 8.16 -20.67
C ILE A 142 0.14 8.68 -20.99
N GLY A 143 1.01 7.85 -21.58
CA GLY A 143 2.37 8.24 -22.00
C GLY A 143 3.34 8.61 -20.86
N ARG A 144 3.04 8.23 -19.62
CA ARG A 144 3.90 8.50 -18.45
C ARG A 144 3.83 7.36 -17.43
N SER A 145 4.89 7.22 -16.62
CA SER A 145 4.87 6.25 -15.53
C SER A 145 3.98 6.70 -14.37
N VAL A 146 3.33 5.72 -13.74
CA VAL A 146 2.64 5.82 -12.46
C VAL A 146 3.64 5.82 -11.30
N VAL A 147 4.76 5.09 -11.42
CA VAL A 147 5.80 5.05 -10.38
C VAL A 147 6.49 6.40 -10.33
N SER A 148 6.34 7.11 -9.21
CA SER A 148 6.72 8.52 -9.11
C SER A 148 7.69 8.78 -7.95
N LYS A 149 8.60 9.75 -8.15
CA LYS A 149 9.47 10.27 -7.08
C LYS A 149 8.75 11.26 -6.15
N LYS A 150 7.54 11.70 -6.54
CA LYS A 150 6.72 12.62 -5.73
C LYS A 150 6.39 11.98 -4.37
N ASN A 151 6.35 12.82 -3.34
CA ASN A 151 6.09 12.43 -1.97
C ASN A 151 5.52 13.63 -1.18
N TYR A 152 4.97 13.36 -0.01
CA TYR A 152 4.37 14.36 0.90
C TYR A 152 5.32 14.80 2.03
N LEU A 153 6.65 14.80 1.82
CA LEU A 153 7.56 15.36 2.82
C LEU A 153 7.36 16.88 2.90
N PRO A 154 7.44 17.49 4.10
CA PRO A 154 7.46 18.94 4.23
C PRO A 154 8.60 19.52 3.39
N ILE A 155 8.30 20.54 2.58
CA ILE A 155 9.33 21.28 1.86
C ILE A 155 10.27 21.87 2.90
N LYS A 156 11.52 21.40 2.95
CA LYS A 156 12.55 22.07 3.74
C LYS A 156 12.70 23.48 3.17
N ARG A 157 12.16 24.49 3.85
CA ARG A 157 12.49 25.89 3.55
C ARG A 157 14.02 25.98 3.67
N LYS A 158 14.71 26.23 2.56
CA LYS A 158 16.09 26.72 2.63
C LYS A 158 15.99 28.03 3.42
N LEU A 159 16.54 28.05 4.63
CA LEU A 159 16.85 29.28 5.33
C LEU A 159 17.84 30.02 4.44
N ILE A 160 17.33 30.96 3.64
CA ILE A 160 18.15 31.96 2.97
C ILE A 160 18.72 32.79 4.11
N HIS A 161 19.95 32.47 4.53
CA HIS A 161 20.71 33.37 5.39
C HIS A 161 20.99 34.60 4.53
N SER A 162 20.28 35.68 4.85
CA SER A 162 20.49 37.02 4.29
C SER A 162 21.65 37.66 5.03
#